data_AF-F0WM76-F1
#
_entry.id   AF-F0WM76-F1
#
_cell.length_a   1.000
_cell.length_b   1.000
_cell.length_c   1.000
_cell.angle_alpha   90.00
_cell.angle_beta   90.00
_cell.angle_gamma   90.00
#
_symmetry.space_group_name_H-M   'P 1'
#
loop_
_entity.id
_entity.type
_entity.pdbx_description
1 polymer ?
#
loop_
_entity_poly.entity_id
_entity_poly.type
_entity_poly.pdbx_seq_one_letter_code
_entity_poly.pdbx_strand_id
1 'polypeptide(L)'
;MDFEELARKSGRISSSVVAKAREFKRLFEAKKTCFRSQSLCLAPACLYVAAVAEKESIDLRKLSRVAGAKYRQTEQTIQQVVNAVGKHNIVRFSATALCIRYGCSTIANLVIAVYEEYREVALRLLRNRRGAKGCGQTGLIEYNDPIYAAACLYACSKHAKLHVDKESLLKDVLANDQTFESILTSIEHHCKDIICGVKPSKKEIRSKEDTLELPSASNDHSVTNTNVREVPIIKRKHTTHANSSTPKRKMASKVASREEYLQWRQDVLETARVSGSQH
;
A
#
# COMPACT_ATOMS: atom_id res chain seq x y z
N MET A 1 -3.16 9.11 35.69
CA MET A 1 -2.54 10.40 35.32
C MET A 1 -3.32 10.98 34.16
N ASP A 2 -3.69 12.25 34.24
CA ASP A 2 -4.43 12.95 33.17
C ASP A 2 -3.47 13.39 32.04
N PHE A 3 -3.97 13.41 30.81
CA PHE A 3 -3.18 13.82 29.63
C PHE A 3 -2.80 15.30 29.69
N GLU A 4 -3.64 16.15 30.29
CA GLU A 4 -3.36 17.58 30.44
C GLU A 4 -2.23 17.84 31.42
N GLU A 5 -2.19 17.06 32.50
CA GLU A 5 -1.12 17.14 33.49
C GLU A 5 0.21 16.65 32.91
N LEU A 6 0.19 15.56 32.14
CA LEU A 6 1.34 15.07 31.39
C LEU A 6 1.83 16.09 30.37
N ALA A 7 0.91 16.69 29.63
CA ALA A 7 1.23 17.73 28.66
C ALA A 7 1.93 18.90 29.33
N ARG A 8 1.32 19.48 30.35
CA ARG A 8 1.88 20.61 31.10
C ARG A 8 3.26 20.32 31.69
N LYS A 9 3.50 19.11 32.22
CA LYS A 9 4.77 18.72 32.83
C LYS A 9 5.86 18.35 31.81
N SER A 10 5.49 17.86 30.63
CA SER A 10 6.43 17.46 29.58
C SER A 10 6.83 18.62 28.66
N GLY A 11 5.99 19.65 28.51
CA GLY A 11 6.31 20.88 27.76
C GLY A 11 5.05 21.58 27.21
N ARG A 12 5.22 22.40 26.17
CA ARG A 12 4.08 22.96 25.43
C ARG A 12 3.63 21.95 24.37
N ILE A 13 2.82 20.97 24.78
CA ILE A 13 2.10 20.09 23.86
C ILE A 13 0.79 20.78 23.45
N SER A 14 0.41 20.70 22.17
CA SER A 14 -0.85 21.31 21.72
C SER A 14 -2.09 20.61 22.29
N SER A 15 -3.18 21.38 22.41
CA SER A 15 -4.48 20.82 22.82
C SER A 15 -5.02 19.79 21.82
N SER A 16 -4.68 19.92 20.52
CA SER A 16 -5.01 18.94 19.48
C SER A 16 -4.43 17.56 19.80
N VAL A 17 -3.13 17.52 20.13
CA VAL A 17 -2.44 16.27 20.49
C VAL A 17 -3.05 15.63 21.73
N VAL A 18 -3.41 16.42 22.74
CA VAL A 18 -4.07 15.93 23.96
C VAL A 18 -5.44 15.32 23.65
N ALA A 19 -6.25 15.99 22.83
CA ALA A 19 -7.56 15.48 22.43
C ALA A 19 -7.44 14.15 21.66
N LYS A 20 -6.47 14.06 20.75
CA LYS A 20 -6.21 12.85 19.96
C LYS A 20 -5.64 11.71 20.80
N ALA A 21 -4.82 12.01 21.80
CA ALA A 21 -4.33 11.02 22.76
C ALA A 21 -5.48 10.40 23.58
N ARG A 22 -6.48 11.21 23.97
CA ARG A 22 -7.71 10.71 24.61
C ARG A 22 -8.49 9.79 23.69
N GLU A 23 -8.62 10.12 22.41
CA GLU A 23 -9.25 9.26 21.41
C GLU A 23 -8.52 7.92 21.26
N PHE A 24 -7.19 7.95 21.11
CA PHE A 24 -6.37 6.74 20.98
C PHE A 24 -6.47 5.84 22.22
N LYS A 25 -6.53 6.43 23.42
CA LYS A 25 -6.81 5.68 24.64
C LYS A 25 -8.18 4.98 24.59
N ARG A 26 -9.24 5.70 24.19
CA ARG A 26 -10.59 5.12 24.06
C ARG A 26 -10.62 3.99 23.02
N LEU A 27 -9.96 4.16 21.88
CA LEU A 27 -9.85 3.12 20.85
C LEU A 27 -9.08 1.90 21.34
N PHE A 28 -8.00 2.12 22.09
CA PHE A 28 -7.21 1.06 22.70
C PHE A 28 -8.03 0.26 23.72
N GLU A 29 -8.74 0.94 24.62
CA GLU A 29 -9.63 0.32 25.60
C GLU A 29 -10.79 -0.43 24.94
N ALA A 30 -11.37 0.12 23.86
CA ALA A 30 -12.45 -0.53 23.12
C ALA A 30 -12.01 -1.82 22.41
N LYS A 31 -10.81 -1.87 21.83
CA LYS A 31 -10.29 -3.07 21.16
C LYS A 31 -9.72 -4.11 22.11
N LYS A 32 -9.16 -3.70 23.24
CA LYS A 32 -8.64 -4.62 24.26
C LYS A 32 -9.67 -4.83 25.37
N THR A 33 -10.67 -5.67 25.11
CA THR A 33 -11.67 -6.10 26.11
C THR A 33 -11.09 -6.88 27.30
N CYS A 34 -9.79 -7.27 27.29
CA CYS A 34 -9.19 -8.13 28.32
C CYS A 34 -7.94 -7.59 29.05
N PHE A 35 -7.35 -6.44 28.68
CA PHE A 35 -6.16 -5.94 29.40
C PHE A 35 -6.56 -5.06 30.59
N ARG A 36 -6.75 -5.71 31.75
CA ARG A 36 -7.05 -5.08 33.05
C ARG A 36 -5.91 -4.26 33.67
N SER A 37 -4.86 -3.90 32.93
CA SER A 37 -3.78 -3.08 33.46
C SER A 37 -3.89 -1.67 32.88
N GLN A 38 -4.38 -0.74 33.71
CA GLN A 38 -4.07 0.68 33.56
C GLN A 38 -2.57 0.85 33.79
N SER A 39 -1.76 0.44 32.80
CA SER A 39 -0.31 0.57 32.91
C SER A 39 0.01 2.06 32.90
N LEU A 40 0.88 2.50 33.80
CA LEU A 40 1.41 3.87 33.82
C LEU A 40 2.07 4.26 32.48
N CYS A 41 2.36 3.26 31.64
CA CYS A 41 2.93 3.40 30.30
C CYS A 41 1.89 3.75 29.22
N LEU A 42 0.59 3.52 29.44
CA LEU A 42 -0.43 3.73 28.41
C LEU A 42 -0.62 5.21 28.08
N ALA A 43 -0.74 6.07 29.10
CA ALA A 43 -0.90 7.51 28.90
C ALA A 43 0.29 8.15 28.14
N PRO A 44 1.56 7.95 28.54
CA PRO A 44 2.68 8.48 27.77
C PRO A 44 2.79 7.85 26.37
N ALA A 45 2.43 6.58 26.19
CA ALA A 45 2.41 5.94 24.87
C ALA A 45 1.36 6.56 23.94
N CYS A 46 0.11 6.72 24.38
CA CYS A 46 -0.95 7.34 23.57
C CYS A 46 -0.62 8.78 23.21
N LEU A 47 -0.02 9.54 24.13
CA LEU A 47 0.37 10.93 23.88
C LEU A 47 1.52 11.03 22.88
N TYR A 48 2.52 10.14 22.96
CA TYR A 48 3.58 10.05 21.97
C TYR A 48 3.05 9.72 20.58
N VAL A 49 2.18 8.70 20.48
CA VAL A 49 1.57 8.30 19.20
C VAL A 49 0.69 9.42 18.62
N ALA A 50 -0.04 10.16 19.45
CA ALA A 50 -0.82 11.32 19.03
C ALA A 50 0.07 12.45 18.51
N ALA A 51 1.20 12.72 19.17
CA ALA A 51 2.15 13.73 18.70
C ALA A 51 2.76 13.36 17.35
N VAL A 52 3.11 12.08 17.15
CA VAL A 52 3.57 11.58 15.85
C VAL A 52 2.50 11.78 14.77
N ALA A 53 1.22 11.54 15.09
CA ALA A 53 0.11 11.76 14.15
C ALA A 53 -0.08 13.24 13.76
N GLU A 54 0.12 14.17 14.71
CA GLU A 54 0.03 15.61 14.49
C GLU A 54 1.35 16.24 14.00
N LYS A 55 2.39 15.42 13.77
CA LYS A 55 3.73 15.85 13.34
C LYS A 55 4.45 16.75 14.37
N GLU A 56 4.13 16.62 15.66
CA GLU A 56 4.83 17.26 16.76
C GLU A 56 5.95 16.35 17.31
N SER A 57 7.15 16.90 17.50
CA SER A 57 8.28 16.17 18.06
C SER A 57 8.23 16.17 19.59
N ILE A 58 8.15 15.00 20.22
CA ILE A 58 8.15 14.85 21.68
C ILE A 58 9.24 13.87 22.11
N ASP A 59 9.99 14.23 23.14
CA ASP A 59 10.96 13.32 23.75
C ASP A 59 10.24 12.27 24.62
N LEU A 60 10.23 11.03 24.13
CA LEU A 60 9.67 9.88 24.83
C LEU A 60 10.34 9.64 26.20
N ARG A 61 11.66 9.86 26.35
CA ARG A 61 12.34 9.63 27.63
C ARG A 61 11.86 10.60 28.69
N LYS A 62 11.75 11.89 28.33
CA LYS A 62 11.19 12.91 29.21
C LYS A 62 9.75 12.58 29.57
N LEU A 63 8.94 12.20 28.59
CA LEU A 63 7.54 11.87 28.80
C LEU A 63 7.34 10.65 29.73
N SER A 64 8.09 9.56 29.51
CA SER A 64 8.08 8.38 30.39
C SER A 64 8.53 8.72 31.81
N ARG A 65 9.57 9.56 31.97
CA ARG A 65 10.07 9.99 33.28
C ARG A 65 9.03 10.79 34.06
N VAL A 66 8.36 11.74 33.39
CA VAL A 66 7.28 12.55 33.98
C VAL A 66 6.08 11.68 34.38
N ALA A 67 5.79 10.64 33.59
CA ALA A 67 4.73 9.67 33.88
C ALA A 67 5.07 8.68 35.01
N GLY A 68 6.33 8.62 35.46
CA GLY A 68 6.81 7.58 36.38
C GLY A 68 6.89 6.18 35.73
N ALA A 69 6.90 6.11 34.40
CA ALA A 69 6.92 4.87 33.63
C ALA A 69 8.35 4.48 33.22
N LYS A 70 8.63 3.17 33.11
CA LYS A 70 9.89 2.68 32.55
C LYS A 70 9.89 2.92 31.04
N TYR A 71 10.97 3.51 30.52
CA TYR A 71 11.13 3.82 29.10
C TYR A 71 10.89 2.60 28.19
N ARG A 72 11.57 1.47 28.45
CA ARG A 72 11.41 0.23 27.66
C ARG A 72 9.98 -0.31 27.65
N GLN A 73 9.27 -0.20 28.77
CA GLN A 73 7.87 -0.63 28.85
C GLN A 73 6.94 0.32 28.09
N THR A 74 7.29 1.61 28.04
CA THR A 74 6.57 2.61 27.25
C THR A 74 6.73 2.33 25.75
N GLU A 75 7.95 2.03 25.28
CA GLU A 75 8.20 1.62 23.88
C GLU A 75 7.37 0.39 23.48
N GLN A 76 7.34 -0.65 24.33
CA GLN A 76 6.50 -1.82 24.08
C GLN A 76 5.01 -1.47 24.04
N THR A 77 4.57 -0.55 24.90
CA THR A 77 3.17 -0.11 24.95
C THR A 77 2.81 0.72 23.70
N ILE A 78 3.74 1.51 23.15
CA ILE A 78 3.54 2.25 21.90
C ILE A 78 3.16 1.29 20.78
N GLN A 79 3.90 0.18 20.59
CA GLN A 79 3.57 -0.78 19.54
C GLN A 79 2.17 -1.39 19.73
N GLN A 80 1.76 -1.63 20.99
CA GLN A 80 0.41 -2.12 21.27
C GLN A 80 -0.67 -1.08 20.95
N VAL A 81 -0.42 0.19 21.25
CA VAL A 81 -1.32 1.30 20.91
C VAL A 81 -1.43 1.46 19.40
N VAL A 82 -0.30 1.43 18.68
CA VAL A 82 -0.24 1.49 17.22
C VAL A 82 -1.02 0.33 16.58
N ASN A 83 -0.88 -0.89 17.10
CA ASN A 83 -1.63 -2.05 16.62
C ASN A 83 -3.15 -1.93 16.89
N ALA A 84 -3.54 -1.33 18.02
CA ALA A 84 -4.95 -1.10 18.32
C ALA A 84 -5.55 0.00 17.45
N VAL A 85 -4.92 1.17 17.37
CA VAL A 85 -5.44 2.32 16.59
C VAL A 85 -5.36 2.04 15.08
N GLY A 86 -4.37 1.25 14.65
CA GLY A 86 -4.06 0.99 13.26
C GLY A 86 -3.08 2.02 12.70
N LYS A 87 -1.96 1.54 12.18
CA LYS A 87 -0.85 2.38 11.67
C LYS A 87 -1.29 3.43 10.64
N HIS A 88 -2.24 3.08 9.76
CA HIS A 88 -2.76 3.97 8.71
C HIS A 88 -3.52 5.20 9.23
N ASN A 89 -3.99 5.19 10.48
CA ASN A 89 -4.66 6.33 11.11
C ASN A 89 -3.66 7.28 11.78
N ILE A 90 -2.44 6.81 12.04
CA ILE A 90 -1.41 7.55 12.75
C ILE A 90 -0.42 8.13 11.75
N VAL A 91 0.07 7.29 10.84
CA VAL A 91 1.14 7.65 9.90
C VAL A 91 0.62 7.51 8.48
N ARG A 92 0.48 8.64 7.79
CA ARG A 92 0.11 8.72 6.38
C ARG A 92 1.24 9.34 5.59
N PHE A 93 2.27 8.53 5.33
CA PHE A 93 3.35 8.93 4.45
C PHE A 93 3.12 8.39 3.04
N SER A 94 3.09 9.29 2.06
CA SER A 94 3.36 8.91 0.68
C SER A 94 4.86 8.63 0.53
N ALA A 95 5.23 7.70 -0.35
CA ALA A 95 6.63 7.41 -0.68
C ALA A 95 7.41 8.70 -1.06
N THR A 96 6.77 9.61 -1.80
CA THR A 96 7.33 10.92 -2.16
C THR A 96 7.58 11.80 -0.94
N ALA A 97 6.66 11.81 0.03
CA ALA A 97 6.79 12.62 1.23
C ALA A 97 7.96 12.14 2.11
N LEU A 98 8.19 10.83 2.20
CA LEU A 98 9.37 10.27 2.87
C LEU A 98 10.66 10.66 2.15
N CYS A 99 10.69 10.57 0.82
CA CYS A 99 11.84 10.98 0.03
C CYS A 99 12.21 12.45 0.31
N ILE A 100 11.23 13.35 0.37
CA ILE A 100 11.48 14.77 0.69
C ILE A 100 12.00 14.94 2.11
N ARG A 101 11.40 14.26 3.10
CA ARG A 101 11.80 14.35 4.52
C ARG A 101 13.24 13.92 4.76
N TYR A 102 13.72 12.90 4.04
CA TYR A 102 15.08 12.39 4.13
C TYR A 102 16.05 12.99 3.09
N GLY A 103 15.65 14.03 2.35
CA GLY A 103 16.50 14.66 1.34
C GLY A 103 16.82 13.78 0.12
N CYS A 104 16.05 12.73 -0.10
CA CYS A 104 16.20 11.74 -1.18
C CYS A 104 15.27 12.03 -2.38
N SER A 105 15.09 13.30 -2.75
CA SER A 105 14.18 13.68 -3.85
C SER A 105 14.63 13.18 -5.22
N THR A 106 15.95 13.00 -5.42
CA THR A 106 16.54 12.52 -6.68
C THR A 106 16.12 11.10 -7.05
N ILE A 107 15.91 10.25 -6.05
CA ILE A 107 15.51 8.85 -6.23
C ILE A 107 14.00 8.64 -6.08
N ALA A 108 13.20 9.71 -5.91
CA ALA A 108 11.78 9.59 -5.62
C ALA A 108 11.02 8.76 -6.68
N ASN A 109 11.32 8.98 -7.96
CA ASN A 109 10.70 8.22 -9.05
C ASN A 109 11.04 6.73 -9.00
N LEU A 110 12.30 6.40 -8.66
CA LEU A 110 12.74 5.01 -8.49
C LEU A 110 12.02 4.36 -7.31
N VAL A 111 11.92 5.06 -6.18
CA VAL A 111 11.22 4.57 -4.98
C VAL A 111 9.75 4.31 -5.27
N ILE A 112 9.08 5.19 -6.00
CA ILE A 112 7.67 5.00 -6.41
C ILE A 112 7.54 3.78 -7.33
N ALA A 113 8.42 3.62 -8.32
CA ALA A 113 8.40 2.47 -9.22
C ALA A 113 8.61 1.14 -8.47
N VAL A 114 9.57 1.11 -7.55
CA VAL A 114 9.83 -0.07 -6.70
C VAL A 114 8.64 -0.35 -5.76
N TYR A 115 8.03 0.69 -5.19
CA TYR A 115 6.86 0.55 -4.33
C TYR A 115 5.65 -0.03 -5.08
N GLU A 116 5.34 0.45 -6.29
CA GLU A 116 4.24 -0.10 -7.09
C GLU A 116 4.52 -1.52 -7.61
N GLU A 117 5.74 -1.84 -8.04
CA GLU A 117 6.07 -3.23 -8.42
C GLU A 117 5.97 -4.16 -7.21
N TYR A 118 6.55 -3.77 -6.07
CA TYR A 118 6.50 -4.58 -4.86
C TYR A 118 5.05 -4.77 -4.40
N ARG A 119 4.15 -3.82 -4.68
CA ARG A 119 2.72 -3.94 -4.40
C ARG A 119 2.09 -5.06 -5.18
N GLU A 120 2.37 -5.15 -6.46
CA GLU A 120 1.88 -6.23 -7.30
C GLU A 120 2.47 -7.58 -6.88
N VAL A 121 3.76 -7.63 -6.56
CA VAL A 121 4.43 -8.84 -6.06
C VAL A 121 3.85 -9.29 -4.73
N ALA A 122 3.70 -8.39 -3.76
CA ALA A 122 3.13 -8.70 -2.45
C ALA A 122 1.69 -9.18 -2.55
N LEU A 123 0.87 -8.56 -3.42
CA LEU A 123 -0.49 -9.02 -3.70
C LEU A 123 -0.49 -10.42 -4.33
N ARG A 124 0.44 -10.72 -5.25
CA ARG A 124 0.62 -12.06 -5.82
C ARG A 124 1.01 -13.09 -4.75
N LEU A 125 1.99 -12.77 -3.91
CA LEU A 125 2.43 -13.64 -2.80
C LEU A 125 1.29 -13.91 -1.81
N LEU A 126 0.53 -12.87 -1.46
CA LEU A 126 -0.65 -12.99 -0.61
C LEU A 126 -1.76 -13.82 -1.27
N ARG A 127 -1.97 -13.72 -2.58
CA ARG A 127 -2.95 -14.56 -3.31
C ARG A 127 -2.50 -16.01 -3.35
N ASN A 128 -1.23 -16.28 -3.59
CA ASN A 128 -0.66 -17.63 -3.61
C ASN A 128 -0.72 -18.31 -2.24
N ARG A 129 -0.54 -17.55 -1.14
CA ARG A 129 -0.78 -18.08 0.22
C ARG A 129 -2.27 -18.26 0.54
N ARG A 130 -3.14 -17.34 0.10
CA ARG A 130 -4.59 -17.37 0.38
C ARG A 130 -5.38 -18.31 -0.52
N GLY A 131 -4.81 -18.79 -1.62
CA GLY A 131 -5.34 -19.91 -2.41
C GLY A 131 -5.43 -21.22 -1.63
N ALA A 132 -4.85 -21.29 -0.43
CA ALA A 132 -4.88 -22.45 0.46
C ALA A 132 -5.90 -22.36 1.61
N LYS A 133 -6.62 -21.24 1.84
CA LYS A 133 -7.79 -21.14 2.75
C LYS A 133 -8.40 -19.74 2.72
N GLY A 134 -9.72 -19.69 2.51
CA GLY A 134 -10.49 -18.47 2.32
C GLY A 134 -10.59 -17.57 3.56
N CYS A 135 -10.41 -16.27 3.34
CA CYS A 135 -11.13 -15.19 4.02
C CYS A 135 -10.90 -13.89 3.22
N GLY A 136 -11.99 -13.26 2.80
CA GLY A 136 -11.98 -12.04 2.03
C GLY A 136 -11.55 -10.82 2.85
N GLN A 137 -10.96 -9.84 2.15
CA GLN A 137 -10.88 -8.43 2.52
C GLN A 137 -9.84 -7.96 3.57
N THR A 138 -9.32 -8.81 4.47
CA THR A 138 -8.41 -8.31 5.54
C THR A 138 -7.00 -7.94 5.04
N GLY A 139 -6.47 -8.65 4.04
CA GLY A 139 -5.07 -8.48 3.58
C GLY A 139 -4.81 -7.34 2.60
N LEU A 140 -5.85 -6.63 2.12
CA LEU A 140 -5.64 -5.46 1.25
C LEU A 140 -5.26 -4.22 2.08
N ILE A 141 -5.63 -4.21 3.36
CA ILE A 141 -5.44 -3.09 4.30
C ILE A 141 -4.01 -3.04 4.85
N GLU A 142 -3.31 -4.18 4.90
CA GLU A 142 -1.92 -4.24 5.39
C GLU A 142 -0.93 -3.58 4.44
N TYR A 143 -1.19 -3.53 3.12
CA TYR A 143 -0.21 -3.00 2.16
C TYR A 143 -0.10 -1.47 2.16
N ASN A 144 -1.12 -0.76 2.63
CA ASN A 144 -1.04 0.68 2.87
C ASN A 144 -0.24 1.02 4.15
N ASP A 145 0.43 0.05 4.77
CA ASP A 145 1.33 0.31 5.88
C ASP A 145 2.54 1.13 5.38
N PRO A 146 2.81 2.32 5.98
CA PRO A 146 3.95 3.15 5.61
C PRO A 146 5.31 2.44 5.76
N ILE A 147 5.38 1.31 6.46
CA ILE A 147 6.58 0.45 6.54
C ILE A 147 7.09 0.00 5.17
N TYR A 148 6.20 -0.28 4.23
CA TYR A 148 6.59 -0.73 2.89
C TYR A 148 7.23 0.41 2.10
N ALA A 149 6.65 1.61 2.15
CA ALA A 149 7.22 2.80 1.51
C ALA A 149 8.59 3.16 2.11
N ALA A 150 8.73 3.04 3.43
CA ALA A 150 10.00 3.26 4.12
C ALA A 150 11.07 2.23 3.76
N ALA A 151 10.71 0.95 3.69
CA ALA A 151 11.65 -0.10 3.29
C ALA A 151 12.10 0.07 1.83
N CYS A 152 11.20 0.46 0.92
CA CYS A 152 11.56 0.79 -0.47
C CYS A 152 12.54 1.97 -0.55
N LEU A 153 12.31 3.03 0.24
CA LEU A 153 13.22 4.17 0.31
C LEU A 153 14.61 3.74 0.78
N TYR A 154 14.69 2.96 1.85
CA TYR A 154 15.96 2.48 2.41
C TYR A 154 16.73 1.56 1.45
N ALA A 155 16.02 0.68 0.74
CA ALA A 155 16.62 -0.15 -0.31
C ALA A 155 17.20 0.73 -1.44
N CYS A 156 16.40 1.66 -1.96
CA CYS A 156 16.84 2.54 -3.05
C CYS A 156 18.00 3.46 -2.62
N SER A 157 17.99 3.97 -1.38
CA SER A 157 19.07 4.82 -0.87
C SER A 157 20.38 4.07 -0.73
N LYS A 158 20.34 2.81 -0.27
CA LYS A 158 21.53 1.93 -0.18
C LYS A 158 22.17 1.72 -1.55
N HIS A 159 21.37 1.54 -2.60
CA HIS A 159 21.86 1.41 -3.97
C HIS A 159 22.36 2.74 -4.57
N ALA A 160 21.69 3.85 -4.28
CA ALA A 160 22.07 5.17 -4.74
C ALA A 160 23.22 5.82 -3.93
N LYS A 161 23.79 5.10 -2.94
CA LYS A 161 24.82 5.59 -2.01
C LYS A 161 24.37 6.83 -1.22
N LEU A 162 23.08 6.95 -0.95
CA LEU A 162 22.50 8.00 -0.11
C LEU A 162 22.40 7.49 1.33
N HIS A 163 22.79 8.34 2.28
CA HIS A 163 22.72 8.00 3.69
C HIS A 163 21.32 8.30 4.26
N VAL A 164 20.61 7.25 4.65
CA VAL A 164 19.32 7.34 5.35
C VAL A 164 19.48 6.64 6.70
N ASP A 165 19.25 7.37 7.79
CA ASP A 165 19.30 6.78 9.13
C ASP A 165 18.11 5.83 9.35
N LYS A 166 18.42 4.55 9.48
CA LYS A 166 17.45 3.47 9.72
C LYS A 166 16.68 3.69 11.03
N GLU A 167 17.34 4.12 12.10
CA GLU A 167 16.67 4.29 13.40
C GLU A 167 15.66 5.43 13.37
N SER A 168 16.02 6.56 12.76
CA SER A 168 15.10 7.67 12.53
C SER A 168 13.90 7.23 11.69
N LEU A 169 14.14 6.47 10.61
CA LEU A 169 13.08 5.99 9.72
C LEU A 169 12.07 5.09 10.43
N LEU A 170 12.56 4.17 11.27
CA LEU A 170 11.70 3.28 12.05
C LEU A 170 10.87 4.03 13.10
N LYS A 171 11.43 5.07 13.73
CA LYS A 171 10.72 5.92 14.69
C LYS A 171 9.59 6.71 14.03
N ASP A 172 9.82 7.23 12.83
CA ASP A 172 8.83 8.01 12.08
C ASP A 172 7.65 7.15 11.60
N VAL A 173 7.93 5.89 11.26
CA VAL A 173 6.93 4.95 10.74
C VAL A 173 6.27 4.13 11.86
N LEU A 174 6.80 4.21 13.09
CA LEU A 174 6.37 3.41 14.25
C LEU A 174 6.38 1.90 13.93
N ALA A 175 7.50 1.45 13.37
CA ALA A 175 7.70 0.07 12.93
C ALA A 175 8.70 -0.70 13.82
N ASN A 176 8.51 -2.01 13.92
CA ASN A 176 9.46 -2.91 14.54
C ASN A 176 10.64 -3.20 13.61
N ASP A 177 11.84 -3.24 14.17
CA ASP A 177 13.09 -3.50 13.43
C ASP A 177 13.08 -4.85 12.70
N GLN A 178 12.69 -5.93 13.39
CA GLN A 178 12.63 -7.27 12.80
C GLN A 178 11.64 -7.35 11.62
N THR A 179 10.49 -6.68 11.73
CA THR A 179 9.49 -6.65 10.65
C THR A 179 10.02 -5.87 9.46
N PHE A 180 10.70 -4.74 9.72
CA PHE A 180 11.32 -3.94 8.68
C PHE A 180 12.39 -4.70 7.91
N GLU A 181 13.30 -5.39 8.60
CA GLU A 181 14.36 -6.19 7.96
C GLU A 181 13.81 -7.34 7.10
N SER A 182 12.75 -8.01 7.58
CA SER A 182 12.07 -9.05 6.80
C SER A 182 11.46 -8.50 5.51
N ILE A 183 10.82 -7.32 5.57
CA ILE A 183 10.24 -6.66 4.40
C ILE A 183 11.34 -6.16 3.47
N LEU A 184 12.40 -5.56 4.00
CA LEU A 184 13.55 -5.09 3.26
C LEU A 184 14.19 -6.21 2.44
N THR A 185 14.45 -7.36 3.06
CA THR A 185 15.01 -8.54 2.39
C THR A 185 14.09 -9.02 1.26
N SER A 186 12.78 -9.00 1.48
CA SER A 186 11.80 -9.36 0.47
C SER A 186 11.80 -8.39 -0.72
N ILE A 187 11.89 -7.09 -0.47
CA ILE A 187 11.99 -6.06 -1.52
C ILE A 187 13.30 -6.20 -2.30
N GLU A 188 14.43 -6.34 -1.62
CA GLU A 188 15.74 -6.53 -2.25
C GLU A 188 15.77 -7.78 -3.13
N HIS A 189 15.05 -8.84 -2.75
CA HIS A 189 14.96 -10.07 -3.54
C HIS A 189 14.06 -9.92 -4.78
N HIS A 190 12.85 -9.37 -4.63
CA HIS A 190 11.86 -9.34 -5.71
C HIS A 190 11.99 -8.14 -6.64
N CYS A 191 12.48 -7.00 -6.16
CA CYS A 191 12.58 -5.76 -6.94
C CYS A 191 14.03 -5.43 -7.35
N LYS A 192 14.95 -6.40 -7.22
CA LYS A 192 16.39 -6.24 -7.53
C LYS A 192 16.63 -5.63 -8.90
N ASP A 193 15.87 -6.07 -9.90
CA ASP A 193 16.06 -5.64 -11.29
C ASP A 193 15.78 -4.15 -11.48
N ILE A 194 14.68 -3.66 -10.90
CA ILE A 194 14.29 -2.25 -10.94
C ILE A 194 15.29 -1.41 -10.14
N ILE A 195 15.67 -1.87 -8.94
CA ILE A 195 16.60 -1.16 -8.06
C ILE A 195 17.99 -1.03 -8.70
N CYS A 196 18.46 -2.06 -9.41
CA CYS A 196 19.74 -2.04 -10.14
C CYS A 196 19.68 -1.32 -11.49
N GLY A 197 18.52 -0.78 -11.91
CA GLY A 197 18.38 -0.07 -13.18
C GLY A 197 18.37 -0.98 -14.41
N VAL A 198 18.18 -2.30 -14.23
CA VAL A 198 17.97 -3.21 -15.35
C VAL A 198 16.53 -2.99 -15.81
N LYS A 199 16.35 -2.32 -16.96
CA LYS A 199 15.05 -2.26 -17.63
C LYS A 199 14.55 -3.71 -17.75
N PRO A 200 13.37 -4.07 -17.22
CA PRO A 200 12.88 -5.43 -17.34
C PRO A 200 12.75 -5.71 -18.83
N SER A 201 13.64 -6.55 -19.36
CA SER A 201 13.46 -7.07 -20.71
C SER A 201 12.16 -7.86 -20.65
N LYS A 202 11.20 -7.45 -21.46
CA LYS A 202 9.96 -8.17 -21.70
C LYS A 202 10.32 -9.50 -22.37
N LYS A 203 10.81 -10.47 -21.61
CA LYS A 203 11.14 -11.82 -22.07
C LYS A 203 10.12 -12.79 -21.49
N GLU A 204 9.29 -13.28 -22.41
CA GLU A 204 8.69 -14.61 -22.41
C GLU A 204 7.93 -15.06 -21.16
N ILE A 205 6.64 -14.72 -21.12
CA ILE A 205 5.62 -15.64 -20.61
C ILE A 205 5.18 -16.53 -21.79
N ARG A 206 6.07 -17.43 -22.15
CA ARG A 206 5.94 -18.65 -22.97
C ARG A 206 7.20 -19.40 -22.55
N SER A 207 7.18 -20.47 -21.76
CA SER A 207 6.38 -21.66 -21.90
C SER A 207 6.59 -22.54 -20.65
N LYS A 208 5.54 -23.20 -20.21
CA LYS A 208 5.52 -24.49 -19.54
C LYS A 208 4.18 -25.11 -19.94
N GLU A 209 4.05 -26.35 -20.35
CA GLU A 209 4.95 -27.50 -20.53
C GLU A 209 3.96 -28.54 -21.04
N ASP A 210 4.22 -29.18 -22.17
CA ASP A 210 3.89 -30.60 -22.24
C ASP A 210 4.88 -31.29 -23.17
N THR A 211 5.41 -32.33 -22.57
CA THR A 211 6.63 -33.07 -22.89
C THR A 211 6.26 -34.29 -23.74
N LEU A 212 7.30 -34.89 -24.33
CA LEU A 212 7.37 -36.28 -24.84
C LEU A 212 6.99 -36.36 -26.34
N GLU A 213 7.83 -36.82 -27.28
CA GLU A 213 8.92 -37.80 -27.22
C GLU A 213 9.99 -37.53 -28.30
N LEU A 214 11.24 -37.86 -27.98
CA LEU A 214 12.33 -38.21 -28.91
C LEU A 214 12.13 -39.69 -29.35
N PRO A 215 12.63 -40.18 -30.50
CA PRO A 215 14.04 -40.00 -30.84
C PRO A 215 14.46 -39.97 -32.33
N SER A 216 15.73 -39.59 -32.44
CA SER A 216 16.77 -40.17 -33.31
C SER A 216 16.98 -39.66 -34.74
N ALA A 217 18.25 -39.31 -34.94
CA ALA A 217 19.10 -39.58 -36.10
C ALA A 217 19.11 -38.57 -37.26
N SER A 218 20.13 -37.71 -37.18
CA SER A 218 21.18 -37.48 -38.19
C SER A 218 20.84 -37.04 -39.62
N ASN A 219 21.54 -35.97 -39.96
CA ASN A 219 22.15 -35.62 -41.25
C ASN A 219 21.31 -34.88 -42.32
N ASP A 220 21.80 -33.65 -42.53
CA ASP A 220 22.32 -33.12 -43.80
C ASP A 220 21.39 -32.58 -44.90
N HIS A 221 21.73 -31.33 -45.28
CA HIS A 221 21.58 -30.67 -46.58
C HIS A 221 20.13 -30.42 -47.08
N SER A 222 19.79 -29.42 -47.88
CA SER A 222 20.40 -28.19 -48.39
C SER A 222 19.26 -27.37 -49.06
N VAL A 223 19.34 -26.04 -48.96
CA VAL A 223 19.21 -25.03 -50.03
C VAL A 223 18.01 -25.08 -51.03
N THR A 224 17.47 -23.86 -51.27
CA THR A 224 16.63 -23.33 -52.37
C THR A 224 15.10 -23.47 -52.21
N ASN A 225 14.32 -22.40 -52.03
CA ASN A 225 14.01 -21.21 -52.87
C ASN A 225 12.87 -21.46 -53.89
N THR A 226 12.03 -20.43 -54.04
CA THR A 226 11.05 -20.15 -55.11
C THR A 226 9.62 -20.74 -55.07
N ASN A 227 8.68 -19.86 -54.70
CA ASN A 227 7.71 -19.21 -55.61
C ASN A 227 6.31 -19.85 -55.87
N VAL A 228 5.34 -18.94 -55.93
CA VAL A 228 4.01 -18.91 -56.58
C VAL A 228 2.81 -19.72 -56.03
N ARG A 229 1.79 -18.91 -55.66
CA ARG A 229 0.31 -19.03 -55.77
C ARG A 229 -0.32 -20.43 -55.90
N GLU A 230 -1.40 -20.64 -55.16
CA GLU A 230 -2.77 -20.55 -55.70
C GLU A 230 -3.85 -20.69 -54.61
N VAL A 231 -4.96 -19.98 -54.83
CA VAL A 231 -6.19 -20.00 -54.03
C VAL A 231 -7.09 -21.11 -54.61
N PRO A 232 -7.90 -21.77 -53.78
CA PRO A 232 -9.29 -21.95 -54.19
C PRO A 232 -10.30 -21.61 -53.10
N ILE A 233 -11.25 -20.78 -53.51
CA ILE A 233 -12.57 -20.56 -52.93
C ILE A 233 -13.39 -21.85 -53.13
N ILE A 234 -14.09 -22.37 -52.11
CA ILE A 234 -15.44 -22.99 -52.23
C ILE A 234 -16.21 -22.89 -50.89
N LYS A 235 -17.19 -21.98 -50.92
CA LYS A 235 -18.59 -21.98 -50.44
C LYS A 235 -19.09 -23.03 -49.42
N ARG A 236 -19.68 -22.44 -48.35
CA ARG A 236 -21.02 -22.64 -47.74
C ARG A 236 -21.44 -24.04 -47.26
N LYS A 237 -21.89 -24.10 -46.00
CA LYS A 237 -23.31 -24.33 -45.65
C LYS A 237 -23.61 -23.90 -44.20
N HIS A 238 -24.58 -22.99 -44.08
CA HIS A 238 -25.32 -22.70 -42.85
C HIS A 238 -26.29 -23.85 -42.58
N THR A 239 -26.47 -24.23 -41.31
CA THR A 239 -27.80 -24.49 -40.74
C THR A 239 -27.84 -24.05 -39.28
N THR A 240 -28.89 -23.30 -38.98
CA THR A 240 -29.34 -22.71 -37.73
C THR A 240 -29.86 -23.73 -36.72
N HIS A 241 -29.79 -23.42 -35.42
CA HIS A 241 -30.97 -23.42 -34.53
C HIS A 241 -30.73 -22.55 -33.28
N ALA A 242 -31.78 -21.77 -32.95
CA ALA A 242 -31.90 -20.81 -31.86
C ALA A 242 -32.03 -21.51 -30.49
N ASN A 243 -31.86 -20.93 -29.30
CA ASN A 243 -32.48 -19.74 -28.70
C ASN A 243 -31.77 -19.44 -27.36
N SER A 244 -31.51 -18.18 -27.03
CA SER A 244 -31.75 -17.64 -25.67
C SER A 244 -31.61 -16.12 -25.69
N SER A 245 -32.72 -15.47 -25.37
CA SER A 245 -32.90 -14.03 -25.31
C SER A 245 -32.49 -13.50 -23.94
N THR A 246 -31.47 -12.65 -23.89
CA THR A 246 -31.35 -11.62 -22.85
C THR A 246 -30.88 -10.31 -23.52
N PRO A 247 -31.54 -9.17 -23.26
CA PRO A 247 -31.21 -7.92 -23.94
C PRO A 247 -29.90 -7.35 -23.37
N LYS A 248 -28.80 -7.57 -24.08
CA LYS A 248 -27.55 -6.84 -23.86
C LYS A 248 -27.77 -5.36 -24.25
N ARG A 249 -27.94 -4.50 -23.24
CA ARG A 249 -27.77 -3.05 -23.38
C ARG A 249 -26.35 -2.77 -23.90
N LYS A 250 -26.24 -2.59 -25.22
CA LYS A 250 -25.05 -2.00 -25.84
C LYS A 250 -24.99 -0.56 -25.38
N MET A 251 -24.12 -0.27 -24.41
CA MET A 251 -23.67 1.09 -24.12
C MET A 251 -22.89 1.57 -25.35
N ALA A 252 -23.61 2.19 -26.28
CA ALA A 252 -22.99 3.03 -27.29
C ALA A 252 -22.42 4.24 -26.55
N SER A 253 -21.10 4.23 -26.32
CA SER A 253 -20.33 5.42 -25.92
C SER A 253 -20.36 6.41 -27.09
N LYS A 254 -21.49 7.09 -27.29
CA LYS A 254 -21.49 8.40 -27.93
C LYS A 254 -20.89 9.34 -26.90
N VAL A 255 -19.73 9.89 -27.22
CA VAL A 255 -19.16 11.03 -26.51
C VAL A 255 -20.25 12.11 -26.54
N ALA A 256 -20.90 12.34 -25.41
CA ALA A 256 -21.96 13.33 -25.29
C ALA A 256 -21.38 14.68 -25.72
N SER A 257 -22.08 15.38 -26.60
CA SER A 257 -21.65 16.70 -27.04
C SER A 257 -21.52 17.61 -25.81
N ARG A 258 -20.57 18.55 -25.83
CA ARG A 258 -20.38 19.53 -24.76
C ARG A 258 -21.69 20.24 -24.39
N GLU A 259 -22.58 20.40 -25.36
CA GLU A 259 -23.92 20.99 -25.19
C GLU A 259 -24.86 20.09 -24.39
N GLU A 260 -24.86 18.77 -24.62
CA GLU A 260 -25.67 17.81 -23.86
C GLU A 260 -25.22 17.77 -22.39
N TYR A 261 -23.92 17.87 -22.12
CA TYR A 261 -23.40 17.95 -20.75
C TYR A 261 -23.86 19.23 -20.02
N LEU A 262 -23.87 20.36 -20.72
CA LEU A 262 -24.30 21.64 -20.15
C LEU A 262 -25.80 21.67 -19.84
N GLN A 263 -26.62 21.09 -20.72
CA GLN A 263 -28.06 20.92 -20.49
C GLN A 263 -28.33 20.01 -19.30
N TRP A 264 -27.69 18.83 -19.24
CA TRP A 264 -27.82 17.95 -18.08
C TRP A 264 -27.40 18.64 -16.77
N ARG A 265 -26.30 19.41 -16.80
CA ARG A 265 -25.83 20.16 -15.62
C ARG A 265 -26.84 21.21 -15.16
N GLN A 266 -27.50 21.93 -16.08
CA GLN A 266 -28.53 22.90 -15.72
C GLN A 266 -29.77 22.23 -15.10
N ASP A 267 -30.22 21.13 -15.70
CA ASP A 267 -31.38 20.37 -15.23
C ASP A 267 -31.18 19.78 -13.83
N VAL A 268 -29.97 19.27 -13.55
CA VAL A 268 -29.59 18.78 -12.21
C VAL A 268 -29.57 19.92 -11.17
N LEU A 269 -29.09 21.11 -11.56
CA LEU A 269 -29.05 22.27 -10.66
C LEU A 269 -30.45 22.84 -10.37
N GLU A 270 -31.35 22.83 -11.35
CA GLU A 270 -32.75 23.21 -11.15
C GLU A 270 -33.49 22.20 -10.26
N THR A 271 -33.31 20.91 -10.52
CA THR A 271 -33.87 19.85 -9.68
C THR A 271 -33.41 20.00 -8.23
N ALA A 272 -32.12 20.25 -7.99
CA ALA A 272 -31.58 20.46 -6.65
C ALA A 272 -32.12 21.72 -5.97
N ARG A 273 -32.42 22.79 -6.72
CA ARG A 273 -33.09 24.00 -6.18
C ARG A 273 -34.54 23.75 -5.80
N VAL A 274 -35.28 23.00 -6.61
CA VAL A 274 -36.68 22.65 -6.32
C VAL A 274 -36.77 21.72 -5.11
N SER A 275 -35.85 20.76 -4.98
CA SER A 275 -35.77 19.87 -3.82
C SER A 275 -35.33 20.57 -2.52
N GLY A 276 -34.67 21.73 -2.62
CA GLY A 276 -34.23 22.52 -1.46
C GLY A 276 -35.27 23.50 -0.91
N SER A 277 -36.44 23.65 -1.55
CA SER A 277 -37.50 24.60 -1.13
C SER A 277 -38.70 23.91 -0.45
N GLN A 278 -38.61 22.61 -0.18
CA GLN A 278 -39.56 21.85 0.64
C GLN A 278 -38.85 21.28 1.88
N HIS A 279 -38.32 22.16 2.73
CA HIS A 279 -38.07 21.88 4.15
C HIS A 279 -38.05 23.17 4.96
#